data_AF-E1SQ65-F1
#
_entry.id   AF-E1SQ65-F1
#
_cell.length_a   1.000
_cell.length_b   1.000
_cell.length_c   1.000
_cell.angle_alpha   90.00
_cell.angle_beta   90.00
_cell.angle_gamma   90.00
#
_symmetry.space_group_name_H-M   'P 1'
#
loop_
_entity.id
_entity.type
_entity.pdbx_description
1 polymer ?
#
loop_
_entity_poly.entity_id
_entity_poly.type
_entity_poly.pdbx_seq_one_letter_code
_entity_poly.pdbx_strand_id
1 'polypeptide(L)'
;MNASDALHDIILPSQLNPWPPLLVWLLLAILLVALIALALWQWRRYRRLAPVRAAQKQLAQLRADDRELPRQVHDLLKRTAMSYVPRERVAELSVKDWYDWLDQALPESQRGQWLDLMGNPYRRDSGHGGQALLNHARQTLPKLANAREAQC
;
A
#
# COMPACT_ATOMS: atom_id res chain seq x y z
N MET A 1 47.86 76.26 -2.88
CA MET A 1 46.80 75.63 -3.69
C MET A 1 47.16 74.16 -3.72
N ASN A 2 46.51 73.37 -2.88
CA ASN A 2 46.91 72.00 -2.60
C ASN A 2 45.91 71.07 -3.29
N ALA A 3 46.40 70.02 -3.96
CA ALA A 3 45.63 69.11 -4.82
C ALA A 3 44.65 68.18 -4.07
N SER A 4 44.30 68.51 -2.82
CA SER A 4 43.46 67.71 -1.93
C SER A 4 41.97 67.99 -2.09
N ASP A 5 41.59 69.05 -2.80
CA ASP A 5 40.21 69.54 -2.94
C ASP A 5 39.32 68.72 -3.89
N ALA A 6 39.82 67.60 -4.42
CA ALA A 6 39.09 66.77 -5.39
C ALA A 6 38.78 65.35 -4.86
N LEU A 7 38.63 65.16 -3.54
CA LEU A 7 38.06 63.91 -3.03
C LEU A 7 36.56 63.91 -3.27
N HIS A 8 36.13 63.07 -4.21
CA HIS A 8 34.74 62.72 -4.45
C HIS A 8 34.10 62.19 -3.17
N ASP A 9 32.91 62.72 -2.85
CA ASP A 9 31.98 62.11 -1.91
C ASP A 9 31.68 60.68 -2.36
N ILE A 10 32.17 59.70 -1.60
CA ILE A 10 31.81 58.31 -1.77
C ILE A 10 30.37 58.18 -1.27
N ILE A 11 29.41 58.13 -2.19
CA ILE A 11 28.05 57.72 -1.88
C ILE A 11 28.13 56.28 -1.35
N LEU A 12 27.92 56.12 -0.05
CA LEU A 12 27.81 54.81 0.58
C LEU A 12 26.60 54.11 -0.05
N PRO A 13 26.75 52.90 -0.63
CA PRO A 13 25.59 52.18 -1.13
C PRO A 13 24.66 51.94 0.05
N SER A 14 23.38 52.30 -0.15
CA SER A 14 22.28 52.02 0.75
C SER A 14 22.47 50.63 1.37
N GLN A 15 22.62 50.60 2.71
CA GLN A 15 22.77 49.40 3.52
C GLN A 15 21.85 48.32 2.94
N LEU A 16 22.43 47.34 2.25
CA LEU A 16 21.70 46.20 1.72
C LEU A 16 21.07 45.55 2.93
N ASN A 17 19.77 45.77 3.13
CA ASN A 17 19.01 45.15 4.20
C ASN A 17 19.26 43.64 4.07
N PRO A 18 20.00 43.01 5.00
CA PRO A 18 20.30 41.60 4.88
C PRO A 18 19.02 40.87 5.25
N TRP A 19 18.08 40.79 4.31
CA TRP A 19 16.94 39.91 4.44
C TRP A 19 17.53 38.53 4.73
N PRO A 20 17.26 37.91 5.89
CA PRO A 20 18.11 36.83 6.37
C PRO A 20 18.11 35.71 5.34
N PRO A 21 19.23 35.48 4.63
CA PRO A 21 19.27 34.46 3.60
C PRO A 21 19.02 33.08 4.21
N LEU A 22 19.22 32.94 5.52
CA LEU A 22 18.95 31.73 6.27
C LEU A 22 17.48 31.28 6.20
N LEU A 23 16.50 32.19 6.11
CA LEU A 23 15.08 31.80 6.06
C LEU A 23 14.72 31.07 4.76
N VAL A 24 15.25 31.54 3.62
CA VAL A 24 15.02 30.89 2.32
C VAL A 24 15.72 29.54 2.20
N TRP A 25 16.93 29.40 2.77
CA TRP A 25 17.61 28.10 2.82
C TRP A 25 16.90 27.10 3.74
N LEU A 26 16.33 27.55 4.86
CA LEU A 26 15.53 26.70 5.74
C LEU A 26 14.25 26.23 5.03
N LEU A 27 13.54 27.12 4.34
CA LEU A 27 12.37 26.74 3.55
C LEU A 27 12.73 25.73 2.44
N LEU A 28 13.85 25.94 1.76
CA LEU A 28 14.32 25.01 0.73
C LEU A 28 14.71 23.64 1.32
N ALA A 29 15.38 23.62 2.47
CA ALA A 29 15.74 22.39 3.17
C ALA A 29 14.49 21.62 3.63
N ILE A 30 13.51 22.33 4.21
CA ILE A 30 12.22 21.73 4.60
C ILE A 30 11.49 21.16 3.37
N LEU A 31 11.44 21.91 2.28
CA LEU A 31 10.82 21.47 1.03
C LEU A 31 11.50 20.21 0.48
N LEU A 32 12.83 20.17 0.49
CA LEU A 32 13.59 19.02 0.03
C LEU A 32 13.33 17.78 0.91
N VAL A 33 13.34 17.94 2.23
CA VAL A 33 13.01 16.85 3.17
C VAL A 33 11.58 16.37 2.96
N ALA A 34 10.62 17.27 2.76
CA ALA A 34 9.23 16.92 2.49
C ALA A 34 9.09 16.13 1.17
N LEU A 35 9.79 16.54 0.12
CA LEU A 35 9.82 15.82 -1.16
C LEU A 35 10.42 14.42 -1.02
N ILE A 36 11.54 14.30 -0.29
CA ILE A 36 12.17 12.99 -0.03
C ILE A 36 11.23 12.10 0.78
N ALA A 37 10.62 12.63 1.84
CA ALA A 37 9.65 11.90 2.66
C ALA A 37 8.46 11.43 1.82
N LEU A 38 7.92 12.30 0.96
CA LEU A 38 6.83 11.97 0.06
C LEU A 38 7.22 10.89 -0.95
N ALA A 39 8.41 10.99 -1.54
CA ALA A 39 8.94 10.01 -2.48
C ALA A 39 9.13 8.64 -1.81
N LEU A 40 9.71 8.61 -0.61
CA LEU A 40 9.88 7.39 0.18
C LEU A 40 8.53 6.79 0.58
N TRP A 41 7.57 7.62 0.97
CA TRP A 41 6.22 7.19 1.33
C TRP A 41 5.50 6.60 0.12
N GLN A 42 5.53 7.26 -1.03
CA GLN A 42 4.99 6.74 -2.29
C GLN A 42 5.69 5.45 -2.71
N TRP A 43 7.01 5.39 -2.63
CA TRP A 43 7.75 4.19 -3.03
C TRP A 43 7.44 2.99 -2.13
N ARG A 44 7.35 3.22 -0.82
CA ARG A 44 6.88 2.21 0.14
C ARG A 44 5.46 1.78 -0.17
N ARG A 45 4.55 2.72 -0.46
CA ARG A 45 3.16 2.41 -0.86
C ARG A 45 3.09 1.60 -2.17
N TYR A 46 3.93 1.94 -3.14
CA TYR A 46 3.99 1.24 -4.43
C TYR A 46 4.54 -0.18 -4.27
N ARG A 47 5.62 -0.36 -3.50
CA ARG A 47 6.16 -1.68 -3.15
C ARG A 47 5.17 -2.51 -2.34
N ARG A 48 4.39 -1.89 -1.45
CA ARG A 48 3.30 -2.56 -0.71
C ARG A 48 2.20 -3.08 -1.64
N LEU A 49 1.96 -2.46 -2.79
CA LEU A 49 0.94 -2.90 -3.74
C LEU A 49 1.45 -3.95 -4.76
N ALA A 50 2.77 -4.16 -4.84
CA ALA A 50 3.35 -5.12 -5.78
C ALA A 50 2.88 -6.58 -5.59
N PRO A 51 2.79 -7.13 -4.36
CA PRO A 51 2.30 -8.50 -4.14
C PRO A 51 0.84 -8.64 -4.55
N VAL A 52 0.00 -7.67 -4.19
CA VAL A 52 -1.43 -7.62 -4.57
C VAL A 52 -1.61 -7.52 -6.08
N ARG A 53 -0.80 -6.71 -6.77
CA ARG A 53 -0.85 -6.62 -8.23
C ARG A 53 -0.45 -7.94 -8.90
N ALA A 54 0.56 -8.62 -8.37
CA ALA A 54 0.95 -9.95 -8.84
C ALA A 54 -0.18 -10.97 -8.60
N ALA A 55 -0.78 -10.97 -7.41
CA ALA A 55 -1.91 -11.83 -7.08
C ALA A 55 -3.14 -11.54 -7.97
N GLN A 56 -3.47 -10.28 -8.23
CA GLN A 56 -4.57 -9.92 -9.13
C GLN A 56 -4.33 -10.39 -10.56
N LYS A 57 -3.09 -10.34 -11.06
CA LYS A 57 -2.74 -10.88 -12.38
C LYS A 57 -2.91 -12.40 -12.42
N GLN A 58 -2.47 -13.10 -11.38
CA GLN A 58 -2.66 -14.55 -11.28
C GLN A 58 -4.14 -14.93 -11.17
N LEU A 59 -4.92 -14.20 -10.37
CA LEU A 59 -6.37 -14.38 -10.23
C LEU A 59 -7.09 -14.19 -11.57
N ALA A 60 -6.66 -13.23 -12.38
CA ALA A 60 -7.23 -12.98 -13.71
C ALA A 60 -6.90 -14.08 -14.75
N GLN A 61 -5.89 -14.90 -14.49
CA GLN A 61 -5.55 -16.05 -15.34
C GLN A 61 -6.36 -17.31 -14.96
N LEU A 62 -6.99 -17.32 -13.79
CA LEU A 62 -7.82 -18.44 -13.34
C LEU A 62 -9.15 -18.47 -14.09
N ARG A 63 -9.57 -19.68 -14.48
CA ARG A 63 -10.84 -19.91 -15.18
C ARG A 63 -11.92 -20.31 -14.18
N ALA A 64 -13.08 -19.67 -14.27
CA ALA A 64 -14.22 -19.95 -13.38
C ALA A 64 -14.75 -21.40 -13.46
N ASP A 65 -14.43 -22.11 -14.55
CA ASP A 65 -14.85 -23.49 -14.83
C ASP A 65 -13.80 -24.54 -14.37
N ASP A 66 -12.71 -24.09 -13.75
CA ASP A 66 -11.69 -24.99 -13.24
C ASP A 66 -12.15 -25.63 -11.93
N ARG A 67 -12.03 -26.96 -11.83
CA ARG A 67 -12.42 -27.72 -10.63
C ARG A 67 -11.52 -27.43 -9.43
N GLU A 68 -10.28 -27.03 -9.68
CA GLU A 68 -9.33 -26.66 -8.64
C GLU A 68 -9.39 -25.16 -8.29
N LEU A 69 -10.36 -24.41 -8.84
CA LEU A 69 -10.49 -22.97 -8.62
C LEU A 69 -10.55 -22.57 -7.13
N PRO A 70 -11.36 -23.20 -6.26
CA PRO A 70 -11.42 -22.83 -4.84
C PRO A 70 -10.07 -22.98 -4.14
N ARG A 71 -9.34 -24.05 -4.45
CA ARG A 71 -8.01 -24.33 -3.91
C ARG A 71 -6.99 -23.32 -4.42
N GLN A 72 -6.99 -23.02 -5.72
CA GLN A 72 -6.07 -22.05 -6.31
C GLN A 72 -6.29 -20.64 -5.75
N VAL A 73 -7.55 -20.24 -5.54
CA VAL A 73 -7.89 -18.96 -4.90
C VAL A 73 -7.45 -18.94 -3.44
N HIS A 74 -7.69 -20.02 -2.68
CA HIS A 74 -7.27 -20.13 -1.28
C HIS A 74 -5.73 -20.02 -1.15
N ASP A 75 -4.99 -20.78 -1.94
CA ASP A 75 -3.52 -20.77 -1.94
C ASP A 75 -2.97 -19.39 -2.33
N LEU A 76 -3.60 -18.74 -3.31
CA LEU A 76 -3.22 -17.39 -3.74
C LEU A 76 -3.44 -16.35 -2.63
N LEU A 77 -4.60 -16.39 -1.97
CA LEU A 77 -4.89 -15.51 -0.83
C LEU A 77 -3.91 -15.74 0.32
N LYS A 78 -3.61 -17.01 0.64
CA LYS A 78 -2.67 -17.38 1.70
C LYS A 78 -1.25 -16.90 1.41
N ARG A 79 -0.75 -17.13 0.18
CA ARG A 79 0.57 -16.61 -0.27
C ARG A 79 0.63 -15.09 -0.24
N THR A 80 -0.46 -14.43 -0.64
CA THR A 80 -0.55 -12.97 -0.60
C THR A 80 -0.51 -12.47 0.85
N ALA A 81 -1.28 -13.06 1.75
CA ALA A 81 -1.28 -12.70 3.17
C ALA A 81 0.08 -12.93 3.84
N MET A 82 0.78 -14.02 3.53
CA MET A 82 2.15 -14.28 4.01
C MET A 82 3.18 -13.21 3.56
N SER A 83 2.88 -12.43 2.51
CA SER A 83 3.72 -11.30 2.10
C SER A 83 3.52 -10.05 2.98
N TYR A 84 2.41 -9.99 3.73
CA TYR A 84 2.05 -8.86 4.60
C TYR A 84 2.18 -9.22 6.08
N VAL A 85 1.82 -10.43 6.48
CA VAL A 85 1.83 -10.91 7.87
C VAL A 85 3.01 -11.86 8.08
N PRO A 86 3.78 -11.75 9.18
CA PRO A 86 4.88 -12.67 9.47
C PRO A 86 4.39 -14.12 9.50
N ARG A 87 5.21 -15.02 8.94
CA ARG A 87 4.87 -16.43 8.70
C ARG A 87 4.46 -17.17 9.98
N GLU A 88 5.04 -16.81 11.11
CA GLU A 88 4.73 -17.37 12.44
C GLU A 88 3.25 -17.20 12.78
N ARG A 89 2.71 -15.99 12.61
CA ARG A 89 1.29 -15.72 12.86
C ARG A 89 0.39 -16.51 11.92
N VAL A 90 0.71 -16.56 10.63
CA VAL A 90 -0.10 -17.30 9.64
C VAL A 90 -0.07 -18.81 9.87
N ALA A 91 1.02 -19.35 10.43
CA ALA A 91 1.14 -20.78 10.76
C ALA A 91 0.35 -21.16 12.02
N GLU A 92 0.18 -20.22 12.95
CA GLU A 92 -0.63 -20.41 14.17
C GLU A 92 -2.14 -20.28 13.91
N LEU A 93 -2.57 -19.58 12.86
CA LEU A 93 -3.98 -19.43 12.55
C LEU A 93 -4.62 -20.78 12.17
N SER A 94 -5.66 -21.16 12.91
CA SER A 94 -6.51 -22.27 12.51
C SER A 94 -7.26 -21.91 11.23
N VAL A 95 -7.77 -22.93 10.51
CA VAL A 95 -8.55 -22.72 9.28
C VAL A 95 -9.76 -21.80 9.54
N LYS A 96 -10.36 -21.88 10.73
CA LYS A 96 -11.50 -21.03 11.11
C LYS A 96 -11.06 -19.58 11.33
N ASP A 97 -9.97 -19.37 12.08
CA ASP A 97 -9.45 -18.02 12.35
C ASP A 97 -8.99 -17.33 11.05
N TRP A 98 -8.50 -18.10 10.09
CA TRP A 98 -8.16 -17.61 8.76
C TRP A 98 -9.37 -17.06 8.01
N TYR A 99 -10.50 -17.76 8.03
CA TYR A 99 -11.73 -17.28 7.41
C TYR A 99 -12.33 -16.09 8.16
N ASP A 100 -12.32 -16.13 9.50
CA ASP A 100 -12.77 -15.02 10.34
C ASP A 100 -11.92 -13.75 10.10
N TRP A 101 -10.61 -13.90 9.86
CA TRP A 101 -9.73 -12.80 9.48
C TRP A 101 -9.99 -12.27 8.06
N LEU A 102 -10.24 -13.16 7.10
CA LEU A 102 -10.65 -12.79 5.74
C LEU A 102 -11.97 -12.03 5.74
N ASP A 103 -12.95 -12.45 6.55
CA ASP A 103 -14.25 -11.79 6.69
C ASP A 103 -14.14 -10.37 7.23
N GLN A 104 -13.17 -10.08 8.11
CA GLN A 104 -12.89 -8.72 8.56
C GLN A 104 -12.46 -7.80 7.41
N ALA A 105 -11.88 -8.34 6.34
CA ALA A 105 -11.56 -7.57 5.13
C ALA A 105 -12.79 -7.30 4.25
N LEU A 106 -13.92 -7.97 4.44
CA LEU A 106 -15.15 -7.73 3.67
C LEU A 106 -16.13 -6.77 4.37
N PRO A 107 -17.02 -6.12 3.60
CA PRO A 107 -18.19 -5.45 4.16
C PRO A 107 -19.03 -6.43 4.99
N GLU A 108 -19.69 -5.93 6.05
CA GLU A 108 -20.61 -6.70 6.91
C GLU A 108 -21.59 -7.58 6.11
N SER A 109 -22.10 -7.07 5.00
CA SER A 109 -23.06 -7.77 4.12
C SER A 109 -22.49 -9.00 3.40
N GLN A 110 -21.16 -9.15 3.36
CA GLN A 110 -20.46 -10.22 2.66
C GLN A 110 -19.67 -11.14 3.59
N ARG A 111 -19.74 -10.93 4.91
CA ARG A 111 -19.09 -11.79 5.91
C ARG A 111 -19.76 -13.15 6.00
N GLY A 112 -18.97 -14.20 6.28
CA GLY A 112 -19.44 -15.58 6.38
C GLY A 112 -19.66 -16.28 5.04
N GLN A 113 -19.55 -15.55 3.91
CA GLN A 113 -19.76 -16.11 2.57
C GLN A 113 -18.55 -16.91 2.09
N TRP A 114 -17.36 -16.73 2.67
CA TRP A 114 -16.16 -17.49 2.28
C TRP A 114 -16.32 -18.99 2.49
N LEU A 115 -16.96 -19.38 3.60
CA LEU A 115 -17.16 -20.79 3.93
C LEU A 115 -18.11 -21.48 2.92
N ASP A 116 -19.11 -20.74 2.46
CA ASP A 116 -20.09 -21.18 1.46
C ASP A 116 -19.48 -21.21 0.05
N LEU A 117 -18.75 -20.15 -0.34
CA LEU A 117 -18.15 -19.99 -1.67
C LEU A 117 -16.93 -20.90 -1.90
N MET A 118 -16.09 -21.11 -0.89
CA MET A 118 -14.99 -22.08 -1.01
C MET A 118 -15.48 -23.52 -0.87
N GLY A 119 -16.73 -23.69 -0.40
CA GLY A 119 -17.30 -24.96 -0.01
C GLY A 119 -16.47 -25.63 1.10
N ASN A 120 -17.03 -26.67 1.69
CA ASN A 120 -16.18 -27.66 2.34
C ASN A 120 -15.07 -28.05 1.32
N PRO A 121 -13.76 -27.95 1.65
CA PRO A 121 -12.67 -28.27 0.71
C PRO A 121 -12.72 -29.71 0.15
N TYR A 122 -13.64 -30.53 0.65
CA TYR A 122 -13.98 -31.87 0.17
C TYR A 122 -15.14 -31.96 -0.85
N ARG A 123 -15.88 -30.88 -1.16
CA ARG A 123 -16.92 -30.92 -2.21
C ARG A 123 -16.34 -30.55 -3.57
N ARG A 124 -16.62 -31.39 -4.56
CA ARG A 124 -15.98 -31.43 -5.88
C ARG A 124 -16.78 -30.71 -6.98
N ASP A 125 -17.85 -30.02 -6.64
CA ASP A 125 -18.91 -29.57 -7.56
C ASP A 125 -19.28 -28.08 -7.43
N SER A 126 -18.34 -27.17 -7.66
CA SER A 126 -18.63 -25.73 -7.76
C SER A 126 -19.11 -25.33 -9.18
N GLY A 127 -20.18 -25.94 -9.67
CA GLY A 127 -20.69 -25.69 -11.04
C GLY A 127 -21.32 -24.32 -11.29
N HIS A 128 -21.64 -23.54 -10.24
CA HIS A 128 -22.43 -22.30 -10.37
C HIS A 128 -21.85 -21.08 -9.63
N GLY A 129 -20.73 -21.24 -8.91
CA GLY A 129 -20.20 -20.21 -7.99
C GLY A 129 -18.82 -19.62 -8.33
N GLY A 130 -18.13 -20.15 -9.36
CA GLY A 130 -16.73 -19.78 -9.63
C GLY A 130 -16.51 -18.28 -9.92
N GLN A 131 -17.47 -17.63 -10.59
CA GLN A 131 -17.39 -16.19 -10.85
C GLN A 131 -17.62 -15.34 -9.59
N ALA A 132 -18.54 -15.74 -8.72
CA ALA A 132 -18.78 -15.06 -7.45
C ALA A 132 -17.54 -15.13 -6.55
N LEU A 133 -16.89 -16.31 -6.52
CA LEU A 133 -15.63 -16.52 -5.81
C LEU A 133 -14.50 -15.61 -6.34
N LEU A 134 -14.32 -15.53 -7.65
CA LEU A 134 -13.30 -14.66 -8.27
C LEU A 134 -13.56 -13.18 -7.96
N ASN A 135 -14.83 -12.76 -7.97
CA ASN A 135 -15.23 -11.39 -7.64
C ASN A 135 -14.94 -11.06 -6.16
N HIS A 136 -15.26 -11.97 -5.23
CA HIS A 136 -14.95 -11.82 -3.81
C HIS A 136 -13.43 -11.77 -3.56
N ALA A 137 -12.66 -12.64 -4.22
CA ALA A 137 -11.20 -12.64 -4.14
C ALA A 137 -10.59 -11.33 -4.66
N ARG A 138 -11.13 -10.78 -5.77
CA ARG A 138 -10.64 -9.51 -6.32
C ARG A 138 -10.88 -8.33 -5.39
N GLN A 139 -12.00 -8.32 -4.65
CA GLN A 139 -12.34 -7.24 -3.71
C GLN A 139 -11.55 -7.30 -2.40
N THR A 140 -11.18 -8.51 -1.95
CA THR A 140 -10.43 -8.69 -0.70
C THR A 140 -8.94 -8.38 -0.84
N LEU A 141 -8.31 -8.76 -1.95
CA LEU A 141 -6.87 -8.54 -2.20
C LEU A 141 -6.35 -7.12 -1.85
N PRO A 142 -6.96 -6.01 -2.32
CA PRO A 142 -6.48 -4.67 -1.97
C PRO A 142 -6.61 -4.33 -0.48
N LYS A 143 -7.59 -4.92 0.22
CA LYS A 143 -7.82 -4.69 1.65
C LYS A 143 -6.88 -5.50 2.52
N LEU A 144 -6.48 -6.69 2.09
CA LEU A 144 -5.42 -7.48 2.74
C LEU A 144 -4.09 -6.73 2.81
N ALA A 145 -3.80 -5.88 1.81
CA ALA A 145 -2.62 -5.00 1.82
C ALA A 145 -2.63 -3.98 2.96
N ASN A 146 -3.83 -3.53 3.35
CA ASN A 146 -4.05 -2.49 4.37
C ASN A 146 -4.30 -3.08 5.76
N ALA A 147 -4.64 -4.37 5.86
CA ALA A 147 -4.96 -5.03 7.14
C ALA A 147 -3.81 -5.04 8.16
N ARG A 148 -2.54 -4.89 7.73
CA ARG A 148 -1.41 -4.67 8.65
C ARG A 148 -1.57 -3.43 9.54
N GLU A 149 -2.29 -2.41 9.06
CA GLU A 149 -2.43 -1.13 9.76
C GLU A 149 -3.49 -1.19 10.86
N ALA A 150 -4.41 -2.16 10.83
CA ALA A 150 -5.44 -2.34 11.85
C ALA A 150 -4.98 -3.15 13.08
N GLN A 151 -3.73 -3.63 13.08
CA GLN A 151 -3.14 -4.44 14.15
C GLN A 151 -1.94 -3.78 14.84
N CYS A 152 -1.71 -2.48 14.59
CA CYS A 152 -0.84 -1.62 15.40
C CYS A 152 -1.72 -0.63 16.19
#